data_AF-A0A821URN2-F1
#
_entry.id   AF-A0A821URN2-F1
#
_cell.length_a   1.000
_cell.length_b   1.000
_cell.length_c   1.000
_cell.angle_alpha   90.00
_cell.angle_beta   90.00
_cell.angle_gamma   90.00
#
_symmetry.space_group_name_H-M   'P 1'
#
loop_
_entity.id
_entity.type
_entity.pdbx_description
1 polymer ?
#
loop_
_entity_poly.entity_id
_entity_poly.type
_entity_poly.pdbx_seq_one_letter_code
_entity_poly.pdbx_strand_id
1 'polypeptide(L)'
;MNLEKLPKFNGKLKQNPSNWLQDIEEQMNLFKLTNEEKLSVISLCLEAEARDWFYDNKHLILTWTTFTQKLIKIFGCTGKA
;
A
#
# COMPACT_ATOMS: atom_id res chain seq x y z
N MET A 1 -6.84 -11.23 -14.58
CA MET A 1 -6.57 -9.87 -14.03
C MET A 1 -5.06 -9.69 -14.01
N ASN A 2 -4.53 -8.67 -14.71
CA ASN A 2 -3.08 -8.49 -14.81
C ASN A 2 -2.58 -7.60 -13.65
N LEU A 3 -2.52 -8.20 -12.46
CA LEU A 3 -2.10 -7.56 -11.21
C LEU A 3 -0.65 -7.04 -11.25
N GLU A 4 0.14 -7.51 -12.21
CA GLU A 4 1.53 -7.10 -12.42
C GLU A 4 1.65 -5.64 -12.89
N LYS A 5 0.56 -5.07 -13.44
CA LYS A 5 0.49 -3.67 -13.88
C LYS A 5 0.17 -2.68 -12.75
N LEU A 6 -0.16 -3.16 -11.55
CA LEU A 6 -0.44 -2.28 -10.42
C LEU A 6 0.83 -1.52 -10.01
N PRO A 7 0.70 -0.23 -9.64
CA PRO A 7 1.85 0.61 -9.30
C PRO A 7 2.57 0.05 -8.08
N LYS A 8 3.89 0.00 -8.12
CA LYS A 8 4.73 -0.53 -7.03
C LYS A 8 5.12 0.55 -6.03
N PHE A 9 5.18 0.18 -4.76
CA PHE A 9 5.60 1.06 -3.67
C PHE A 9 6.72 0.42 -2.86
N ASN A 10 7.87 1.08 -2.83
CA ASN A 10 9.08 0.61 -2.17
C ASN A 10 9.40 1.34 -0.86
N GLY A 11 8.60 2.35 -0.47
CA GLY A 11 8.79 3.11 0.77
C GLY A 11 9.84 4.23 0.70
N LYS A 12 10.51 4.45 -0.44
CA LYS A 12 11.53 5.50 -0.56
C LYS A 12 10.93 6.90 -0.57
N LEU A 13 11.70 7.88 -0.07
CA LEU A 13 11.39 9.33 -0.01
C LEU A 13 10.80 9.94 -1.29
N LYS A 14 11.14 9.41 -2.47
CA LYS A 14 10.64 9.93 -3.76
C LYS A 14 9.21 9.48 -4.08
N GLN A 15 8.68 8.48 -3.39
CA GLN A 15 7.31 8.00 -3.58
C GLN A 15 6.42 8.57 -2.48
N ASN A 16 5.51 9.46 -2.85
CA ASN A 16 4.51 9.96 -1.92
C ASN A 16 3.46 8.87 -1.66
N PRO A 17 3.30 8.39 -0.41
CA PRO A 17 2.39 7.29 -0.12
C PRO A 17 0.91 7.67 -0.30
N SER A 18 0.54 8.94 -0.16
CA SER A 18 -0.83 9.41 -0.42
C SER A 18 -1.17 9.32 -1.90
N ASN A 19 -0.27 9.80 -2.77
CA ASN A 19 -0.48 9.73 -4.22
C ASN A 19 -0.53 8.27 -4.67
N TRP A 20 0.40 7.44 -4.19
CA TRP A 20 0.41 6.02 -4.54
C TRP A 20 -0.85 5.30 -4.06
N LEU A 21 -1.33 5.58 -2.84
CA LEU A 21 -2.58 5.00 -2.32
C LEU A 21 -3.78 5.38 -3.17
N GLN A 22 -3.86 6.64 -3.60
CA GLN A 22 -4.93 7.08 -4.50
C GLN A 22 -4.88 6.30 -5.82
N ASP A 23 -3.71 6.26 -6.47
CA ASP A 23 -3.54 5.58 -7.77
C ASP A 23 -3.89 4.09 -7.69
N ILE A 24 -3.44 3.40 -6.64
CA ILE A 24 -3.69 1.97 -6.50
C ILE A 24 -5.14 1.67 -6.10
N GLU A 25 -5.75 2.51 -5.28
CA GLU A 25 -7.15 2.36 -4.89
C GLU A 25 -8.09 2.58 -6.07
N GLU A 26 -7.83 3.58 -6.92
CA GLU A 26 -8.55 3.79 -8.18
C GLU A 26 -8.49 2.54 -9.07
N GLN A 27 -7.30 1.96 -9.27
CA GLN A 27 -7.15 0.74 -10.07
C GLN A 27 -7.86 -0.46 -9.45
N MET A 28 -7.71 -0.69 -8.14
CA MET A 28 -8.38 -1.79 -7.44
C MET A 28 -9.90 -1.65 -7.48
N ASN A 29 -10.43 -0.41 -7.43
CA ASN A 29 -11.85 -0.13 -7.59
C ASN A 29 -12.35 -0.42 -9.02
N LEU A 30 -11.54 -0.14 -10.06
CA LEU A 30 -11.87 -0.52 -11.45
C LEU A 30 -12.00 -2.04 -11.59
N PHE A 31 -11.20 -2.81 -10.85
CA PHE A 31 -11.31 -4.26 -10.78
C PHE A 31 -12.39 -4.76 -9.81
N LYS A 32 -13.13 -3.87 -9.16
CA LYS A 32 -14.19 -4.16 -8.18
C LYS A 32 -13.72 -5.00 -7.00
N LEU A 33 -12.46 -4.82 -6.58
CA LEU A 33 -11.94 -5.50 -5.40
C LEU A 33 -12.60 -4.97 -4.13
N THR A 34 -13.04 -5.91 -3.29
CA THR A 34 -13.46 -5.64 -1.91
C THR A 34 -12.26 -5.26 -1.04
N ASN A 35 -12.50 -4.69 0.15
CA ASN A 35 -11.42 -4.32 1.07
C ASN A 35 -10.57 -5.53 1.52
N GLU A 36 -11.17 -6.71 1.65
CA GLU A 36 -10.45 -7.94 1.98
C GLU A 36 -9.56 -8.41 0.83
N GLU A 37 -10.05 -8.33 -0.40
CA GLU A 37 -9.27 -8.63 -1.59
C GLU A 37 -8.14 -7.64 -1.79
N LYS A 38 -8.40 -6.33 -1.65
CA LYS A 38 -7.37 -5.27 -1.67
C LYS A 38 -6.23 -5.60 -0.72
N LEU A 39 -6.56 -5.94 0.52
CA LEU A 39 -5.57 -6.28 1.55
C LEU A 39 -4.79 -7.57 1.22
N SER A 40 -5.45 -8.54 0.58
CA SER A 40 -4.80 -9.78 0.14
C SER A 40 -3.80 -9.53 -1.01
N VAL A 41 -4.13 -8.65 -1.95
CA VAL A 41 -3.28 -8.36 -3.11
C VAL A 41 -2.23 -7.28 -2.87
N ILE A 42 -2.38 -6.43 -1.85
CA ILE A 42 -1.48 -5.29 -1.63
C ILE A 42 -0.03 -5.69 -1.44
N SER A 43 0.22 -6.87 -0.85
CA SER A 43 1.55 -7.42 -0.65
C SER A 43 2.35 -7.59 -1.95
N LEU A 44 1.65 -7.80 -3.08
CA LEU A 44 2.26 -7.91 -4.41
C LEU A 44 2.68 -6.54 -4.98
N CYS A 45 2.10 -5.47 -4.46
CA CYS A 45 2.33 -4.09 -4.90
C CYS A 45 3.36 -3.38 -4.02
N LEU A 46 3.65 -3.93 -2.85
CA LEU A 46 4.71 -3.48 -1.97
C LEU A 46 6.04 -4.13 -2.35
N GLU A 47 7.13 -3.39 -2.24
CA GLU A 47 8.49 -3.83 -2.51
C GLU A 47 9.44 -3.35 -1.42
N ALA A 48 10.62 -3.99 -1.32
CA ALA A 48 11.69 -3.60 -0.41
C ALA A 48 11.19 -3.28 1.02
N GLU A 49 11.57 -2.14 1.57
CA GLU A 49 11.24 -1.69 2.93
C GLU A 49 9.74 -1.67 3.22
N ALA A 50 8.90 -1.28 2.25
CA ALA A 50 7.47 -1.26 2.43
C ALA A 50 6.87 -2.68 2.50
N ARG A 51 7.45 -3.64 1.79
CA ARG A 51 7.03 -5.06 1.86
C ARG A 51 7.42 -5.67 3.19
N ASP A 52 8.66 -5.45 3.61
CA ASP A 52 9.18 -5.98 4.88
C ASP A 52 8.36 -5.43 6.05
N TRP A 53 8.13 -4.11 6.06
CA TRP A 53 7.25 -3.45 7.03
C TRP A 53 5.85 -4.08 7.08
N PHE A 54 5.23 -4.33 5.93
CA PHE A 54 3.90 -4.90 5.88
C PHE A 54 3.84 -6.31 6.48
N TYR A 55 4.85 -7.15 6.21
CA TYR A 55 4.89 -8.49 6.78
C TYR A 55 5.13 -8.48 8.29
N ASP A 56 6.04 -7.62 8.78
CA ASP A 56 6.29 -7.45 10.21
C ASP A 56 5.03 -6.97 10.97
N ASN A 57 4.21 -6.16 10.31
CA ASN A 57 3.01 -5.57 10.90
C ASN A 57 1.71 -6.25 10.49
N LYS A 58 1.75 -7.36 9.73
CA LYS A 58 0.57 -7.99 9.12
C LYS A 58 -0.51 -8.33 10.14
N HIS A 59 -0.09 -8.79 11.32
CA HIS A 59 -0.99 -9.13 12.44
C HIS A 59 -1.74 -7.91 13.02
N LEU A 60 -1.25 -6.69 12.79
CA LEU A 60 -1.87 -5.43 13.22
C LEU A 60 -2.70 -4.76 12.13
N ILE A 61 -2.71 -5.33 10.91
CA ILE A 61 -3.37 -4.76 9.74
C ILE A 61 -4.54 -5.67 9.36
N LEU A 62 -5.68 -5.46 10.04
CA LEU A 62 -6.88 -6.29 9.87
C LEU A 62 -7.84 -5.75 8.81
N THR A 63 -7.71 -4.46 8.45
CA THR A 63 -8.60 -3.80 7.50
C THR A 63 -7.80 -2.95 6.53
N TRP A 64 -8.37 -2.70 5.35
CA TRP A 64 -7.81 -1.76 4.38
C TRP A 64 -7.59 -0.36 5.00
N THR A 65 -8.54 0.13 5.79
CA THR A 65 -8.40 1.42 6.49
C THR A 65 -7.21 1.44 7.45
N THR A 66 -6.99 0.36 8.21
CA THR A 66 -5.84 0.25 9.10
C THR A 66 -4.52 0.22 8.32
N PHE A 67 -4.51 -0.44 7.17
CA PHE A 67 -3.36 -0.44 6.26
C PHE A 67 -3.03 0.97 5.79
N THR A 68 -3.98 1.69 5.19
CA THR A 68 -3.73 3.01 4.61
C THR A 68 -3.28 4.02 5.66
N GLN A 69 -3.92 4.04 6.84
CA GLN A 69 -3.53 4.92 7.94
C GLN A 69 -2.10 4.65 8.43
N LYS A 70 -1.72 3.37 8.61
CA LYS A 70 -0.37 3.03 9.06
C LYS A 70 0.68 3.31 7.99
N LEU A 71 0.38 3.05 6.72
CA LEU A 71 1.28 3.35 5.59
C LEU A 71 1.60 4.85 5.54
N ILE A 72 0.57 5.71 5.59
CA ILE A 72 0.76 7.17 5.62
C ILE A 72 1.55 7.60 6.84
N LYS A 73 1.26 7.04 8.02
CA LYS A 73 1.97 7.39 9.25
C LYS A 73 3.47 7.09 9.16
N ILE A 74 3.85 5.98 8.52
CA ILE A 74 5.23 5.49 8.49
C ILE A 74 6.01 6.11 7.33
N PHE A 75 5.42 6.12 6.14
CA PHE A 75 6.09 6.58 4.92
C PHE A 75 5.74 8.01 4.52
N GLY A 76 4.74 8.65 5.16
CA GLY A 76 4.31 10.01 4.83
C GLY A 76 5.08 11.10 5.58
N CYS A 77 5.75 10.75 6.69
CA CYS A 77 6.52 11.69 7.49
C CYS A 77 8.00 11.78 7.10
N THR A 78 8.47 10.98 6.15
CA THR A 78 9.89 10.98 5.74
C THR A 78 10.28 12.26 4.97
N GLY A 79 9.32 13.12 4.58
CA GLY A 79 9.55 14.41 3.93
C GLY A 79 9.66 15.64 4.86
N LYS A 80 10.20 15.51 6.07
CA LYS A 80 10.58 16.67 6.90
C LYS A 80 12.02 16.56 7.37
N ALA A 81 12.93 17.10 6.57
CA ALA A 81 14.20 17.68 7.00
C ALA A 81 14.42 18.96 6.19
#